data_AF-A0A2H9NZ62-F1
#
_entry.id   AF-A0A2H9NZ62-F1
#
_cell.length_a   1.000
_cell.length_b   1.000
_cell.length_c   1.000
_cell.angle_alpha   90.00
_cell.angle_beta   90.00
_cell.angle_gamma   90.00
#
_symmetry.space_group_name_H-M   'P 1'
#
loop_
_entity.id
_entity.type
_entity.pdbx_description
1 polymer ?
#
loop_
_entity_poly.entity_id
_entity_poly.type
_entity_poly.pdbx_seq_one_letter_code
_entity_poly.pdbx_strand_id
1 'polypeptide(L)'
;MNPEKIRQAFDKAKEDIYNLYYNYQYLETELAGLKSLIEKQNQELQEIKANIKEHNVSFNLLKRTLDRQTHRQANIDTPSFPVDTSTDTSTVNYPLEAVKSSNSVISTRNKGVSTDRQTHRQTDNRLNQASKVIETINEIKEEVRIKFQALTSTEMKVFAILYQLEEQGLVVDYQLLSQYLQITESSIRDHIGKIIKKGVPVEKTKENNKKIILKISKNLKELASLETIQKLRDI
;
A
#
# COMPACT_ATOMS: atom_id res chain seq x y z
N MET A 1 -26.66 60.30 3.06
CA MET A 1 -26.19 58.94 3.37
C MET A 1 -27.14 58.34 4.39
N ASN A 2 -27.77 57.18 4.13
CA ASN A 2 -28.80 56.65 5.04
C ASN A 2 -28.13 55.97 6.27
N PRO A 3 -28.34 56.46 7.50
CA PRO A 3 -27.70 55.92 8.71
C PRO A 3 -28.04 54.44 8.97
N GLU A 4 -29.22 53.98 8.54
CA GLU A 4 -29.60 52.56 8.68
C GLU A 4 -28.75 51.64 7.82
N LYS A 5 -28.43 52.06 6.59
CA LYS A 5 -27.56 51.27 5.69
C LYS A 5 -26.15 51.13 6.26
N ILE A 6 -25.65 52.19 6.92
CA ILE A 6 -24.36 52.15 7.59
C ILE A 6 -24.40 51.15 8.74
N ARG A 7 -25.42 51.22 9.61
CA ARG A 7 -25.59 50.29 10.73
C ARG A 7 -25.67 48.83 10.28
N GLN A 8 -26.48 48.54 9.26
CA GLN A 8 -26.59 47.19 8.68
C GLN A 8 -25.24 46.67 8.13
N ALA A 9 -24.46 47.53 7.48
CA ALA A 9 -23.14 47.15 7.00
C ALA A 9 -22.18 46.78 8.16
N PHE A 10 -22.23 47.52 9.28
CA PHE A 10 -21.45 47.21 10.48
C PHE A 10 -21.93 45.92 11.17
N ASP A 11 -23.23 45.69 11.27
CA ASP A 11 -23.78 44.47 11.86
C ASP A 11 -23.35 43.24 11.04
N LYS A 12 -23.42 43.33 9.70
CA LYS A 12 -22.94 42.27 8.81
C LYS A 12 -21.43 42.04 8.94
N ALA A 13 -20.63 43.11 8.96
CA ALA A 13 -19.18 42.98 9.15
C ALA A 13 -18.83 42.31 10.48
N LYS A 14 -19.60 42.59 11.54
CA LYS A 14 -19.43 41.97 12.85
C LYS A 14 -19.77 40.47 12.83
N GLU A 15 -20.84 40.09 12.13
CA GLU A 15 -21.21 38.68 11.92
C GLU A 15 -20.13 37.94 11.13
N ASP A 16 -19.63 38.52 10.03
CA ASP A 16 -18.56 37.94 9.22
C ASP A 16 -17.28 37.72 10.04
N ILE A 17 -16.93 38.66 10.93
CA ILE A 17 -15.78 38.53 11.85
C ILE A 17 -15.97 37.37 12.82
N TYR A 18 -17.17 37.20 13.40
CA TYR A 18 -17.43 36.07 14.30
C TYR A 18 -17.39 34.74 13.56
N ASN A 19 -17.98 34.66 12.37
CA ASN A 19 -17.94 33.45 11.54
C ASN A 19 -16.49 33.07 11.20
N LEU A 20 -15.65 34.07 10.87
CA LEU A 20 -14.23 33.85 10.59
C LEU A 20 -13.48 33.35 11.83
N TYR A 21 -13.77 33.91 13.01
CA TYR A 21 -13.20 33.45 14.28
C TYR A 21 -13.54 31.99 14.58
N TYR A 22 -14.81 31.60 14.42
CA TYR A 22 -15.22 30.20 14.63
C TYR A 22 -14.57 29.24 13.62
N ASN A 23 -14.49 29.63 12.35
CA ASN A 23 -13.82 28.83 11.33
C ASN A 23 -12.33 28.67 11.62
N TYR A 24 -11.66 29.72 12.11
CA TYR A 24 -10.26 29.65 12.52
C TYR A 24 -10.06 28.67 13.69
N GLN A 25 -10.90 28.75 14.72
CA GLN A 25 -10.85 27.83 15.86
C GLN A 25 -11.09 26.37 15.44
N TYR A 26 -12.06 26.14 14.56
CA TYR A 26 -12.32 24.82 14.00
C TYR A 26 -11.09 24.27 13.25
N LEU A 27 -10.49 25.07 12.37
CA LEU A 27 -9.27 24.70 11.65
C LEU A 27 -8.09 24.40 12.59
N GLU A 28 -7.93 25.19 13.66
CA GLU A 28 -6.90 24.96 14.66
C GLU A 28 -7.06 23.59 15.35
N THR A 29 -8.30 23.22 15.68
CA THR A 29 -8.60 21.90 16.26
C THR A 29 -8.37 20.74 15.27
N GLU A 30 -8.75 20.90 14.00
CA GLU A 30 -8.48 19.90 12.96
C GLU A 30 -6.98 19.73 12.73
N LEU A 31 -6.22 20.82 12.69
CA LEU A 31 -4.76 20.78 12.55
C LEU A 31 -4.08 20.08 13.73
N ALA A 32 -4.57 20.31 14.95
CA ALA A 32 -4.10 19.59 16.13
C ALA A 32 -4.38 18.08 16.03
N GLY A 33 -5.56 17.70 15.55
CA GLY A 33 -5.93 16.30 15.29
C GLY A 33 -5.03 15.64 14.25
N LEU A 34 -4.79 16.32 13.12
CA LEU A 34 -3.90 15.83 12.06
C LEU A 34 -2.45 15.65 12.56
N LYS A 35 -1.97 16.59 13.38
CA LYS A 35 -0.62 16.50 13.98
C LYS A 35 -0.49 15.27 14.87
N SER A 36 -1.49 15.00 15.70
CA SER A 36 -1.54 13.80 16.56
C SER A 36 -1.55 12.52 15.74
N LEU A 37 -2.32 12.48 14.64
CA LEU A 37 -2.38 11.34 13.74
C LEU A 37 -1.02 11.05 13.08
N ILE A 38 -0.33 12.09 12.59
CA ILE A 38 1.01 11.98 11.99
C ILE A 38 2.01 11.44 13.02
N GLU A 39 1.94 11.92 14.27
CA GLU A 39 2.82 11.47 15.34
C GLU A 39 2.61 9.98 15.66
N LYS A 40 1.35 9.53 15.73
CA LYS A 40 1.00 8.12 15.92
C LYS A 40 1.52 7.24 14.77
N GLN A 41 1.32 7.65 13.52
CA GLN A 41 1.81 6.92 12.35
C GLN A 41 3.34 6.82 12.36
N ASN A 42 4.05 7.88 12.76
CA ASN A 42 5.50 7.85 12.88
C ASN A 42 5.96 6.87 13.96
N GLN A 43 5.25 6.76 15.09
CA GLN A 43 5.55 5.77 16.13
C GLN A 43 5.37 4.35 15.62
N GLU A 44 4.25 4.03 14.98
CA GLU A 44 3.97 2.71 14.38
C GLU A 44 5.05 2.33 13.34
N LEU A 45 5.50 3.28 12.52
CA LEU A 45 6.59 3.06 11.56
C LEU A 45 7.94 2.74 12.24
N GLN A 46 8.24 3.37 13.37
CA GLN A 46 9.46 3.05 14.12
C GLN A 46 9.40 1.64 14.73
N GLU A 47 8.24 1.22 15.24
CA GLU A 47 8.03 -0.14 15.76
C GLU A 47 8.19 -1.19 14.66
N ILE A 48 7.58 -0.98 13.49
CA ILE A 48 7.74 -1.87 12.33
C ILE A 48 9.21 -1.95 11.92
N LYS A 49 9.92 -0.83 11.88
CA LYS A 49 11.35 -0.79 11.54
C LYS A 49 12.20 -1.56 12.54
N ALA A 50 11.87 -1.48 13.83
CA ALA A 50 12.54 -2.26 14.88
C ALA A 50 12.31 -3.76 14.69
N ASN A 51 11.05 -4.17 14.46
CA ASN A 51 10.69 -5.58 14.25
C ASN A 51 11.38 -6.17 13.00
N ILE A 52 11.47 -5.43 11.90
CA ILE A 52 12.17 -5.86 10.69
C ILE A 52 13.67 -6.07 10.98
N LYS A 53 14.28 -5.19 11.78
CA LYS A 53 15.70 -5.33 12.15
C LYS A 53 15.93 -6.60 12.97
N GLU A 54 15.04 -6.90 13.92
CA GLU A 54 15.11 -8.11 14.74
C GLU A 54 14.94 -9.39 13.90
N HIS A 55 13.93 -9.43 13.03
CA HIS A 55 13.72 -10.57 12.13
C HIS A 55 14.90 -10.81 11.19
N ASN A 56 15.55 -9.76 10.69
CA ASN A 56 16.76 -9.90 9.85
C ASN A 56 17.95 -10.49 10.62
N VAL A 57 18.10 -10.17 11.91
CA VAL A 57 19.16 -10.78 12.75
C VAL A 57 18.90 -12.28 12.91
N SER A 58 17.66 -12.66 13.23
CA SER A 58 17.26 -14.07 13.36
C SER A 58 17.43 -14.86 12.06
N PHE A 59 17.07 -14.26 10.91
CA PHE A 59 17.24 -14.87 9.60
C PHE A 59 18.73 -15.12 9.26
N ASN A 60 19.60 -14.16 9.56
CA ASN A 60 21.04 -14.32 9.35
C ASN A 60 21.65 -15.39 10.26
N LEU A 61 21.12 -15.57 11.48
CA LEU A 61 21.55 -16.63 12.39
C LEU A 61 21.16 -18.01 11.86
N LEU A 62 19.93 -18.17 11.37
CA LEU A 62 19.43 -19.38 10.72
C LEU A 62 20.25 -19.77 9.48
N LYS A 63 20.62 -18.80 8.66
CA LYS A 63 21.47 -19.04 7.47
C LYS A 63 22.82 -19.63 7.86
N ARG A 64 23.47 -19.09 8.91
CA ARG A 64 24.76 -19.61 9.42
C ARG A 64 24.67 -21.04 9.98
N THR A 65 23.53 -21.44 10.55
CA THR A 65 23.33 -22.82 11.01
C THR A 65 23.18 -23.82 9.87
N LEU A 66 22.54 -23.41 8.75
CA LEU A 66 22.32 -24.28 7.61
C LEU A 66 23.63 -24.55 6.84
N ASP A 67 24.46 -23.54 6.65
CA ASP A 67 25.75 -23.66 5.95
C ASP A 67 26.75 -24.59 6.68
N ARG A 68 26.56 -24.83 8.00
CA ARG A 68 27.39 -25.76 8.78
C ARG A 68 27.02 -27.24 8.63
N GLN A 69 25.83 -27.57 8.10
CA GLN A 69 25.37 -28.96 7.98
C GLN A 69 25.71 -29.61 6.62
N THR A 70 26.04 -28.83 5.58
CA THR A 70 26.30 -29.31 4.21
C THR A 70 27.72 -29.82 3.96
N HIS A 71 28.59 -29.91 4.98
CA HIS A 71 29.99 -30.37 4.85
C HIS A 71 30.30 -31.72 5.50
N ARG A 72 29.30 -32.57 5.77
CA ARG A 72 29.54 -33.89 6.40
C ARG A 72 29.15 -35.14 5.60
N GLN A 73 28.75 -35.02 4.33
CA GLN A 73 28.47 -36.20 3.50
C GLN A 73 29.03 -36.05 2.08
N ALA A 74 30.33 -36.29 1.94
CA ALA A 74 30.96 -36.66 0.66
C ALA A 74 32.26 -37.42 0.96
N ASN A 75 32.13 -38.72 1.22
CA ASN A 75 33.21 -39.69 1.06
C ASN A 75 32.56 -40.99 0.58
N ILE A 76 32.42 -41.11 -0.74
CA ILE A 76 32.31 -42.39 -1.43
C ILE A 76 33.41 -42.34 -2.50
N ASP A 77 34.32 -43.29 -2.36
CA ASP A 77 35.58 -43.40 -3.09
C ASP A 77 35.37 -43.60 -4.61
N THR A 78 36.06 -42.77 -5.40
CA THR A 78 36.31 -43.02 -6.83
C THR A 78 37.83 -43.01 -7.06
N PRO A 79 38.42 -44.03 -7.73
CA PRO A 79 39.85 -44.09 -7.94
C PRO A 79 40.31 -43.13 -9.05
N SER A 80 41.35 -42.35 -8.74
CA SER A 80 41.97 -41.37 -9.64
C SER A 80 42.88 -42.03 -10.68
N PHE A 81 42.84 -41.54 -11.93
CA PHE A 81 43.98 -41.59 -12.84
C PHE A 81 44.65 -40.20 -12.89
N PRO A 82 45.98 -40.12 -12.91
CA PRO A 82 46.70 -38.85 -13.00
C PRO A 82 46.91 -38.47 -14.47
N VAL A 83 46.59 -37.22 -14.82
CA VAL A 83 47.13 -36.58 -16.02
C VAL A 83 47.70 -35.23 -15.60
N ASP A 84 49.03 -35.20 -15.58
CA ASP A 84 49.85 -34.00 -15.60
C ASP A 84 49.64 -33.24 -16.91
N THR A 85 49.48 -31.92 -16.83
CA THR A 85 50.23 -31.00 -17.70
C THR A 85 50.23 -29.59 -17.09
N SER A 86 51.46 -29.13 -16.85
CA SER A 86 51.89 -27.76 -16.57
C SER A 86 51.53 -26.79 -17.71
N THR A 87 51.45 -25.49 -17.43
CA THR A 87 52.33 -24.42 -18.00
C THR A 87 51.69 -23.02 -17.88
N ASP A 88 52.31 -22.19 -17.02
CA ASP A 88 52.64 -20.76 -17.11
C ASP A 88 51.72 -19.64 -17.66
N THR A 89 52.04 -18.44 -17.15
CA THR A 89 51.85 -17.06 -17.69
C THR A 89 50.55 -16.34 -17.33
N SER A 90 50.50 -15.04 -17.01
CA SER A 90 51.51 -14.01 -16.75
C SER A 90 50.83 -12.85 -16.02
N THR A 91 51.56 -12.25 -15.08
CA THR A 91 51.32 -10.95 -14.45
C THR A 91 51.24 -9.84 -15.49
N VAL A 92 50.25 -8.94 -15.39
CA VAL A 92 50.31 -7.61 -16.02
C VAL A 92 49.87 -6.56 -15.00
N ASN A 93 50.87 -5.87 -14.44
CA ASN A 93 50.74 -4.65 -13.67
C ASN A 93 50.50 -3.48 -14.62
N TYR A 94 49.41 -2.72 -14.44
CA TYR A 94 49.25 -1.40 -15.05
C TYR A 94 49.65 -0.30 -14.07
N PRO A 95 50.56 0.61 -14.44
CA PRO A 95 50.95 1.75 -13.61
C PRO A 95 49.92 2.88 -13.66
N LEU A 96 49.68 3.48 -12.49
CA LEU A 96 48.96 4.73 -12.28
C LEU A 96 49.67 5.90 -12.98
N GLU A 97 48.99 6.55 -13.93
CA GLU A 97 49.43 7.83 -14.49
C GLU A 97 49.03 9.01 -13.61
N ALA A 98 49.93 9.99 -13.57
CA ALA A 98 49.94 11.12 -12.66
C ALA A 98 49.03 12.28 -13.08
N VAL A 99 48.49 12.95 -12.06
CA VAL A 99 47.74 14.21 -12.12
C VAL A 99 48.65 15.39 -12.51
N LYS A 100 48.34 16.06 -13.61
CA LYS A 100 48.80 17.43 -13.99
C LYS A 100 47.77 18.01 -14.98
N SER A 101 47.40 19.28 -15.01
CA SER A 101 47.71 20.48 -14.23
C SER A 101 46.77 21.60 -14.70
N SER A 102 46.74 22.70 -13.95
CA SER A 102 46.38 24.06 -14.38
C SER A 102 44.93 24.52 -14.10
N ASN A 103 44.79 25.19 -12.95
CA ASN A 103 43.73 26.15 -12.68
C ASN A 103 43.87 27.35 -13.62
N SER A 104 42.94 27.52 -14.55
CA SER A 104 42.73 28.79 -15.25
C SER A 104 41.64 29.58 -14.53
N VAL A 105 42.09 30.57 -13.76
CA VAL A 105 41.28 31.66 -13.22
C VAL A 105 40.98 32.63 -14.36
N ILE A 106 39.80 32.55 -14.99
CA ILE A 106 39.22 33.68 -15.73
C ILE A 106 37.71 33.71 -15.53
N SER A 107 37.28 34.72 -14.77
CA SER A 107 35.90 35.18 -14.64
C SER A 107 35.43 35.73 -15.98
N THR A 108 34.33 35.19 -16.51
CA THR A 108 33.44 35.91 -17.41
C THR A 108 32.00 35.75 -16.98
N ARG A 109 31.54 36.73 -16.20
CA ARG A 109 30.32 37.50 -16.51
C ARG A 109 29.00 36.70 -16.44
N ASN A 110 28.33 36.78 -15.30
CA ASN A 110 26.93 36.43 -15.05
C ASN A 110 25.96 37.24 -15.95
N LYS A 111 25.92 36.95 -17.26
CA LYS A 111 24.84 37.38 -18.13
C LYS A 111 23.86 36.20 -18.29
N GLY A 112 22.86 36.19 -17.42
CA GLY A 112 21.60 35.48 -17.64
C GLY A 112 21.69 33.95 -17.68
N VAL A 113 21.89 33.32 -16.52
CA VAL A 113 21.45 31.92 -16.37
C VAL A 113 19.93 31.98 -16.32
N SER A 114 19.27 31.48 -17.37
CA SER A 114 17.82 31.36 -17.43
C SER A 114 17.35 30.44 -16.30
N THR A 115 16.82 31.02 -15.24
CA THR A 115 16.27 30.33 -14.06
C THR A 115 15.00 29.54 -14.38
N ASP A 116 14.52 29.57 -15.62
CA ASP A 116 13.24 28.98 -16.02
C ASP A 116 13.29 27.44 -16.20
N ARG A 117 14.49 26.86 -16.32
CA ARG A 117 14.63 25.41 -16.59
C ARG A 117 14.64 24.50 -15.36
N GLN A 118 14.82 25.05 -14.15
CA GLN A 118 15.02 24.20 -12.97
C GLN A 118 13.71 23.92 -12.21
N THR A 119 12.71 24.79 -12.31
CA THR A 119 11.38 24.57 -11.69
C THR A 119 10.51 23.63 -12.53
N HIS A 120 10.57 23.71 -13.86
CA HIS A 120 9.72 22.89 -14.74
C HIS A 120 9.99 21.39 -14.61
N ARG A 121 11.26 20.97 -14.51
CA ARG A 121 11.63 19.54 -14.37
C ARG A 121 11.18 18.92 -13.04
N GLN A 122 11.12 19.70 -11.96
CA GLN A 122 10.64 19.18 -10.67
C GLN A 122 9.10 19.04 -10.65
N THR A 123 8.37 19.95 -11.28
CA THR A 123 6.92 19.85 -11.46
C THR A 123 6.55 18.72 -12.42
N ASP A 124 7.27 18.56 -13.53
CA ASP A 124 7.02 17.50 -14.52
C ASP A 124 7.22 16.10 -13.92
N ASN A 125 8.27 15.90 -13.11
CA ASN A 125 8.48 14.61 -12.44
C ASN A 125 7.39 14.29 -11.41
N ARG A 126 6.85 15.30 -10.70
CA ARG A 126 5.75 15.10 -9.75
C ARG A 126 4.41 14.84 -10.46
N LEU A 127 4.14 15.54 -11.56
CA LEU A 127 2.96 15.30 -12.39
C LEU A 127 3.00 13.91 -13.05
N ASN A 128 4.17 13.50 -13.57
CA ASN A 128 4.35 12.15 -14.13
C ASN A 128 4.16 11.05 -13.07
N GLN A 129 4.58 11.30 -11.82
CA GLN A 129 4.29 10.38 -10.71
C GLN A 129 2.80 10.31 -10.38
N ALA A 130 2.10 11.45 -10.38
CA ALA A 130 0.65 11.49 -10.16
C ALA A 130 -0.13 10.76 -11.27
N SER A 131 0.24 10.94 -12.54
CA SER A 131 -0.36 10.21 -13.67
C SER A 131 -0.18 8.70 -13.53
N LYS A 132 1.02 8.24 -13.12
CA LYS A 132 1.28 6.82 -12.88
C LYS A 132 0.46 6.26 -11.71
N VAL A 133 0.21 7.05 -10.68
CA VAL A 133 -0.68 6.67 -9.57
C VAL A 133 -2.14 6.57 -10.05
N ILE A 134 -2.59 7.48 -10.91
CA ILE A 134 -3.94 7.43 -11.48
C ILE A 134 -4.12 6.20 -12.39
N GLU A 135 -3.11 5.89 -13.22
CA GLU A 135 -3.12 4.69 -14.06
C GLU A 135 -3.22 3.42 -13.21
N THR A 136 -2.40 3.29 -12.16
CA THR A 136 -2.47 2.14 -11.25
C THR A 136 -3.81 2.05 -10.50
N ILE A 137 -4.45 3.18 -10.13
CA ILE A 137 -5.80 3.17 -9.54
C ILE A 137 -6.82 2.64 -10.54
N ASN A 138 -6.74 3.05 -11.81
CA ASN A 138 -7.65 2.56 -12.85
C ASN A 138 -7.45 1.06 -13.13
N GLU A 139 -6.21 0.59 -13.16
CA GLU A 139 -5.89 -0.84 -13.27
C GLU A 139 -6.50 -1.65 -12.13
N ILE A 140 -6.34 -1.19 -10.88
CA ILE A 140 -6.92 -1.83 -9.69
C ILE A 140 -8.45 -1.84 -9.79
N LYS A 141 -9.06 -0.72 -10.21
CA LYS A 141 -10.52 -0.61 -10.35
C LYS A 141 -11.05 -1.60 -11.39
N GLU A 142 -10.38 -1.75 -12.53
CA GLU A 142 -10.75 -2.74 -13.55
C GLU A 142 -10.53 -4.17 -13.07
N GLU A 143 -9.43 -4.46 -12.36
CA GLU A 143 -9.21 -5.78 -11.78
C GLU A 143 -10.33 -6.17 -10.80
N VAL A 144 -10.72 -5.23 -9.93
CA VAL A 144 -11.86 -5.41 -9.01
C VAL A 144 -13.14 -5.66 -9.81
N ARG A 145 -13.43 -4.83 -10.82
CA ARG A 145 -14.61 -4.98 -11.67
C ARG A 145 -14.68 -6.36 -12.32
N ILE A 146 -13.61 -6.82 -12.95
CA ILE A 146 -13.55 -8.14 -13.63
C ILE A 146 -13.86 -9.27 -12.64
N LYS A 147 -13.30 -9.22 -11.42
CA LYS A 147 -13.55 -10.23 -10.38
C LYS A 147 -15.02 -10.27 -9.95
N PHE A 148 -15.67 -9.12 -9.81
CA PHE A 148 -17.08 -9.04 -9.41
C PHE A 148 -18.05 -9.34 -10.56
N GLN A 149 -17.70 -9.00 -11.81
CA GLN A 149 -18.46 -9.41 -13.00
C GLN A 149 -18.46 -10.93 -13.18
N ALA A 150 -17.38 -11.62 -12.79
CA ALA A 150 -17.32 -13.07 -12.84
C ALA A 150 -18.29 -13.76 -11.85
N LEU A 151 -18.86 -13.04 -10.88
CA LEU A 151 -19.84 -13.59 -9.94
C LEU A 151 -21.23 -13.77 -10.59
N THR A 152 -21.80 -14.96 -10.38
CA THR A 152 -23.21 -15.21 -10.68
C THR A 152 -24.10 -14.37 -9.77
N SER A 153 -25.36 -14.16 -10.16
CA SER A 153 -26.31 -13.38 -9.36
C SER A 153 -26.51 -13.95 -7.96
N THR A 154 -26.51 -15.27 -7.80
CA THR A 154 -26.59 -15.93 -6.49
C THR A 154 -25.34 -15.68 -5.65
N GLU A 155 -24.15 -15.81 -6.24
CA GLU A 155 -22.88 -15.54 -5.53
C GLU A 155 -22.78 -14.07 -5.13
N MET A 156 -23.19 -13.15 -6.00
CA MET A 156 -23.24 -11.73 -5.69
C MET A 156 -24.23 -11.43 -4.56
N LYS A 157 -25.40 -12.10 -4.54
CA LYS A 157 -26.36 -11.98 -3.43
C LYS A 157 -25.77 -12.49 -2.11
N VAL A 158 -25.09 -13.64 -2.14
CA VAL A 158 -24.39 -14.19 -0.96
C VAL A 158 -23.34 -13.20 -0.44
N PHE A 159 -22.53 -12.65 -1.35
CA PHE A 159 -21.52 -11.66 -1.02
C PHE A 159 -22.13 -10.37 -0.43
N ALA A 160 -23.20 -9.85 -1.03
CA ALA A 160 -23.86 -8.63 -0.56
C ALA A 160 -24.41 -8.78 0.86
N ILE A 161 -25.07 -9.90 1.16
CA ILE A 161 -25.57 -10.16 2.52
C ILE A 161 -24.42 -10.32 3.51
N LEU A 162 -23.35 -11.05 3.15
CA LEU A 162 -22.14 -11.13 3.98
C LEU A 162 -21.58 -9.73 4.28
N TYR A 163 -21.49 -8.87 3.27
CA TYR A 163 -20.98 -7.51 3.41
C TYR A 163 -21.82 -6.68 4.38
N GLN A 164 -23.15 -6.71 4.20
CA GLN A 164 -24.08 -5.96 5.04
C GLN A 164 -24.05 -6.42 6.50
N LEU A 165 -24.06 -7.73 6.75
CA LEU A 165 -24.02 -8.27 8.10
C LEU A 165 -22.71 -7.90 8.81
N GLU A 166 -21.60 -7.88 8.08
CA GLU A 166 -20.32 -7.48 8.65
C GLU A 166 -20.23 -5.96 8.89
N GLU A 167 -20.84 -5.12 8.04
CA GLU A 167 -20.98 -3.67 8.29
C GLU A 167 -21.80 -3.38 9.55
N GLN A 168 -22.80 -4.21 9.85
CA GLN A 168 -23.57 -4.15 11.09
C GLN A 168 -22.76 -4.59 12.32
N GLY A 169 -21.51 -5.02 12.15
CA GLY A 169 -20.64 -5.50 13.22
C GLY A 169 -20.96 -6.92 13.69
N LEU A 170 -21.75 -7.68 12.92
CA LEU A 170 -22.11 -9.05 13.28
C LEU A 170 -20.97 -10.02 12.90
N VAL A 171 -20.77 -11.03 13.75
CA VAL A 171 -19.86 -12.13 13.44
C VAL A 171 -20.59 -13.10 12.51
N VAL A 172 -20.21 -13.07 11.23
CA VAL A 172 -20.88 -13.86 10.20
C VAL A 172 -20.31 -15.27 10.13
N ASP A 173 -21.18 -16.27 10.20
CA ASP A 173 -20.87 -17.68 9.97
C ASP A 173 -21.76 -18.25 8.85
N TYR A 174 -21.56 -19.52 8.51
CA TYR A 174 -22.36 -20.20 7.49
C TYR A 174 -23.83 -20.34 7.90
N GLN A 175 -24.11 -20.51 9.19
CA GLN A 175 -25.45 -20.73 9.72
C GLN A 175 -26.29 -19.46 9.60
N LEU A 176 -25.75 -18.31 9.99
CA LEU A 176 -26.37 -16.99 9.89
C LEU A 176 -26.67 -16.65 8.42
N LEU A 177 -25.70 -16.85 7.52
CA LEU A 177 -25.94 -16.64 6.09
C LEU A 177 -27.04 -17.56 5.54
N SER A 178 -27.07 -18.82 5.98
CA SER A 178 -28.08 -19.79 5.56
C SER A 178 -29.49 -19.35 5.98
N GLN A 179 -29.64 -18.80 7.19
CA GLN A 179 -30.89 -18.28 7.72
C GLN A 179 -31.38 -17.05 6.94
N TYR A 180 -30.49 -16.10 6.65
CA TYR A 180 -30.84 -14.88 5.92
C TYR A 180 -31.21 -15.13 4.46
N LEU A 181 -30.51 -16.07 3.80
CA LEU A 181 -30.71 -16.37 2.39
C LEU A 181 -31.70 -17.50 2.13
N GLN A 182 -32.16 -18.19 3.18
CA GLN A 182 -33.06 -19.34 3.12
C GLN A 182 -32.53 -20.48 2.24
N ILE A 183 -31.22 -20.72 2.27
CA ILE A 183 -30.54 -21.82 1.57
C ILE A 183 -29.68 -22.61 2.55
N THR A 184 -29.31 -23.84 2.20
CA THR A 184 -28.58 -24.71 3.13
C THR A 184 -27.15 -24.22 3.39
N GLU A 185 -26.61 -24.49 4.58
CA GLU A 185 -25.22 -24.16 4.93
C GLU A 185 -24.21 -24.74 3.94
N SER A 186 -24.45 -25.96 3.44
CA SER A 186 -23.62 -26.59 2.41
C SER A 186 -23.59 -25.76 1.12
N SER A 187 -24.76 -25.27 0.67
CA SER A 187 -24.84 -24.40 -0.50
C SER A 187 -24.11 -23.08 -0.29
N ILE A 188 -24.25 -22.44 0.89
CA ILE A 188 -23.48 -21.24 1.24
C ILE A 188 -21.99 -21.52 1.18
N ARG A 189 -21.53 -22.63 1.79
CA ARG A 189 -20.12 -23.00 1.80
C ARG A 189 -19.56 -23.12 0.38
N ASP A 190 -20.31 -23.73 -0.52
CA ASP A 190 -19.95 -23.87 -1.94
C ASP A 190 -19.91 -22.52 -2.65
N HIS A 191 -20.92 -21.67 -2.45
CA HIS A 191 -20.95 -20.33 -3.02
C HIS A 191 -19.78 -19.47 -2.54
N ILE A 192 -19.49 -19.46 -1.24
CA ILE A 192 -18.33 -18.75 -0.67
C ILE A 192 -17.01 -19.33 -1.23
N GLY A 193 -16.92 -20.66 -1.38
CA GLY A 193 -15.77 -21.30 -2.03
C GLY A 193 -15.56 -20.81 -3.46
N LYS A 194 -16.64 -20.69 -4.24
CA LYS A 194 -16.59 -20.17 -5.62
C LYS A 194 -16.23 -18.69 -5.67
N ILE A 195 -16.78 -17.87 -4.77
CA ILE A 195 -16.47 -16.44 -4.65
C ILE A 195 -14.96 -16.24 -4.42
N ILE A 196 -14.39 -16.99 -3.47
CA ILE A 196 -12.94 -16.95 -3.19
C ILE A 196 -12.12 -17.45 -4.38
N LYS A 197 -12.55 -18.54 -5.02
CA LYS A 197 -11.86 -19.08 -6.21
C LYS A 197 -11.84 -18.08 -7.37
N LYS A 198 -12.84 -17.20 -7.48
CA LYS A 198 -12.93 -16.12 -8.47
C LYS A 198 -12.09 -14.89 -8.09
N GLY A 199 -11.38 -14.92 -6.97
CA GLY A 199 -10.45 -13.86 -6.56
C GLY A 199 -11.11 -12.72 -5.79
N VAL A 200 -12.39 -12.86 -5.40
CA VAL A 200 -13.05 -11.88 -4.52
C VAL A 200 -12.53 -12.09 -3.09
N PRO A 201 -12.04 -11.03 -2.42
CA PRO A 201 -11.29 -11.18 -1.18
C PRO A 201 -12.21 -11.40 0.03
N VAL A 202 -12.55 -12.66 0.26
CA VAL A 202 -13.29 -13.16 1.43
C VAL A 202 -12.36 -14.06 2.25
N GLU A 203 -12.22 -13.75 3.53
CA GLU A 203 -11.40 -14.47 4.49
C GLU A 203 -12.23 -15.46 5.30
N LYS A 204 -11.64 -16.63 5.56
CA LYS A 204 -12.21 -17.68 6.41
C LYS A 204 -11.31 -17.87 7.61
N THR A 205 -11.83 -17.63 8.80
CA THR A 205 -11.09 -17.82 10.06
C THR A 205 -11.76 -18.90 10.89
N LYS A 206 -10.99 -19.82 11.45
CA LYS A 206 -11.50 -20.89 12.29
C LYS A 206 -11.39 -20.46 13.75
N GLU A 207 -12.51 -20.33 14.44
CA GLU A 207 -12.55 -19.98 15.87
C GLU A 207 -12.84 -21.24 16.70
N ASN A 208 -12.00 -21.48 17.71
CA ASN A 208 -12.16 -22.56 18.70
C ASN A 208 -12.41 -23.96 18.12
N ASN A 209 -11.83 -24.23 16.94
CA ASN A 209 -11.94 -25.48 16.20
C ASN A 209 -13.36 -25.92 15.77
N LYS A 210 -14.40 -25.14 16.05
CA LYS A 210 -15.81 -25.52 15.83
C LYS A 210 -16.51 -24.61 14.83
N LYS A 211 -16.15 -23.34 14.77
CA LYS A 211 -16.88 -22.32 14.00
C LYS A 211 -15.99 -21.70 12.93
N ILE A 212 -16.54 -21.52 11.74
CA ILE A 212 -15.88 -20.79 10.65
C ILE A 212 -16.53 -19.42 10.57
N ILE A 213 -15.74 -18.37 10.79
CA ILE A 213 -16.14 -16.98 10.66
C ILE A 213 -15.70 -16.49 9.28
N LEU A 214 -16.63 -15.82 8.62
CA LEU A 214 -16.43 -15.19 7.32
C LEU A 214 -16.22 -13.70 7.52
N LYS A 215 -15.20 -13.15 6.87
CA LYS A 215 -14.92 -11.71 6.85
C LYS A 215 -14.58 -11.27 5.44
N ILE A 216 -14.90 -10.04 5.13
CA ILE A 216 -14.45 -9.38 3.90
C ILE A 216 -13.13 -8.69 4.22
N SER A 217 -12.19 -8.76 3.28
CA SER A 217 -10.89 -8.14 3.52
C SER A 217 -11.03 -6.64 3.80
N LYS A 218 -10.27 -6.15 4.77
CA LYS A 218 -10.28 -4.72 5.15
C LYS A 218 -9.95 -3.82 3.96
N ASN A 219 -8.97 -4.23 3.16
CA ASN A 219 -8.56 -3.50 1.96
C ASN A 219 -9.72 -3.29 0.99
N LEU A 220 -10.58 -4.30 0.78
CA LEU A 220 -11.72 -4.13 -0.11
C LEU A 220 -12.73 -3.12 0.45
N LYS A 221 -12.97 -3.15 1.76
CA LYS A 221 -13.89 -2.22 2.45
C LYS A 221 -13.40 -0.77 2.39
N GLU A 222 -12.09 -0.57 2.49
CA GLU A 222 -11.47 0.76 2.37
C GLU A 222 -11.54 1.29 0.93
N LEU A 223 -11.49 0.40 -0.07
CA LEU A 223 -11.47 0.77 -1.49
C LEU A 223 -12.87 1.03 -2.07
N ALA A 224 -13.88 0.26 -1.67
CA ALA A 224 -15.20 0.34 -2.28
C ALA A 224 -16.33 -0.01 -1.31
N SER A 225 -17.38 0.81 -1.30
CA SER A 225 -18.65 0.49 -0.65
C SER A 225 -19.41 -0.58 -1.42
N LEU A 226 -20.33 -1.29 -0.76
CA LEU A 226 -21.19 -2.29 -1.41
C LEU A 226 -21.94 -1.74 -2.62
N GLU A 227 -22.46 -0.50 -2.51
CA GLU A 227 -23.16 0.18 -3.62
C GLU A 227 -22.23 0.39 -4.82
N THR A 228 -20.97 0.74 -4.56
CA THR A 228 -19.96 0.92 -5.61
C THR A 228 -19.64 -0.40 -6.29
N ILE A 229 -19.50 -1.48 -5.52
CA ILE A 229 -19.27 -2.84 -6.04
C ILE A 229 -20.45 -3.31 -6.91
N GLN A 230 -21.68 -3.01 -6.50
CA GLN A 230 -22.89 -3.32 -7.30
C GLN A 230 -22.90 -2.54 -8.61
N LYS A 231 -22.64 -1.22 -8.58
CA LYS A 231 -22.54 -0.39 -9.78
C LYS A 231 -21.44 -0.89 -10.73
N LEU A 232 -20.28 -1.27 -10.22
CA LEU A 232 -19.17 -1.78 -11.03
C LEU A 232 -19.52 -3.08 -11.76
N ARG A 233 -20.39 -3.91 -11.18
CA ARG A 233 -20.85 -5.14 -11.82
C ARG A 233 -21.80 -4.87 -12.99
N ASP A 234 -22.68 -3.90 -12.82
CA ASP A 234 -23.77 -3.61 -13.78
C ASP A 234 -23.31 -2.77 -14.98
N ILE A 235 -22.13 -2.14 -14.90
CA ILE A 235 -21.44 -1.43 -16.00
C ILE A 235 -20.65 -2.42 -16.86
#